data_AF-A0AAU5T268-F1
#
_entry.id   AF-A0AAU5T268-F1
#
_cell.length_a   1.000
_cell.length_b   1.000
_cell.length_c   1.000
_cell.angle_alpha   90.00
_cell.angle_beta   90.00
_cell.angle_gamma   90.00
#
_symmetry.space_group_name_H-M   'P 1'
#
loop_
_entity.id
_entity.type
_entity.pdbx_description
1 polymer ?
#
loop_
_entity_poly.entity_id
_entity_poly.type
_entity_poly.pdbx_seq_one_letter_code
_entity_poly.pdbx_strand_id
1 'polypeptide(L)'
;MHNAVSPRRGAERLRPPVRRSALLLAMVALPAALGVPLATPAAAAPVSVTFTPGANQPFTVPSGITQLTITATGAAGQNGTDGGVGGDGSTVTGTVNVPSGTTTLYVNVDTGGGAAGGSFEEGGAGGGASDVRTCDSTSASCFLTGNTATDPRLIVAGGGGGGGAGFDPYPNPEAIGGDAGVTGQTGGSRPNSGGGGGGGTQTTPGAGGAACPATGGPVPATPGSPGSGGTGGKGGGPFSGGGGGAGWFGGGGGGGCDSISAGTYGPGGGGGGSNRVPAGGTSGTATGPASVTITYEQTGGNNGGGNGGGTGSILPINLSGILTAFNNISTNNNIKSPGAANTTTQNLGLNKP
;
A
#
# COMPACT_ATOMS: atom_id res chain seq x y z
N MET A 1 5.55 -28.86 -68.67
CA MET A 1 4.22 -29.22 -69.22
C MET A 1 3.20 -28.25 -68.63
N HIS A 2 2.55 -27.46 -69.51
CA HIS A 2 1.21 -26.84 -69.43
C HIS A 2 0.76 -26.16 -68.13
N ASN A 3 0.64 -24.81 -68.11
CA ASN A 3 -0.57 -23.99 -68.39
C ASN A 3 -1.21 -23.52 -67.06
N ALA A 4 -1.79 -22.34 -66.83
CA ALA A 4 -2.06 -21.07 -67.53
C ALA A 4 -2.51 -20.07 -66.40
N VAL A 5 -2.13 -18.79 -66.36
CA VAL A 5 -2.83 -17.60 -66.93
C VAL A 5 -4.36 -17.66 -66.65
N SER A 6 -5.06 -16.77 -65.94
CA SER A 6 -5.13 -15.30 -66.02
C SER A 6 -6.01 -14.69 -64.87
N PRO A 7 -6.06 -13.35 -64.72
CA PRO A 7 -6.66 -12.58 -63.61
C PRO A 7 -8.02 -11.93 -63.96
N ARG A 8 -8.62 -11.17 -63.02
CA ARG A 8 -9.55 -10.02 -63.26
C ARG A 8 -9.81 -9.29 -61.92
N ARG A 9 -9.47 -8.00 -61.79
CA ARG A 9 -10.33 -6.78 -62.00
C ARG A 9 -11.57 -6.80 -61.11
N GLY A 10 -11.91 -5.82 -60.27
CA GLY A 10 -11.64 -4.38 -60.29
C GLY A 10 -12.99 -3.65 -60.16
N ALA A 11 -13.12 -2.76 -59.17
CA ALA A 11 -14.12 -1.68 -59.04
C ALA A 11 -13.73 -0.93 -57.74
N GLU A 12 -13.04 0.20 -57.74
CA GLU A 12 -13.36 1.53 -58.27
C GLU A 12 -14.77 2.02 -57.90
N ARG A 13 -14.80 3.30 -57.45
CA ARG A 13 -15.93 4.24 -57.39
C ARG A 13 -16.81 4.16 -56.13
N LEU A 14 -17.25 5.26 -55.50
CA LEU A 14 -17.33 6.68 -55.87
C LEU A 14 -17.57 7.49 -54.57
N ARG A 15 -16.90 8.64 -54.41
CA ARG A 15 -17.36 9.74 -53.53
C ARG A 15 -18.53 10.45 -54.20
N PRO A 16 -19.55 10.92 -53.47
CA PRO A 16 -19.91 12.37 -53.51
C PRO A 16 -20.67 12.85 -52.23
N PRO A 17 -21.30 14.04 -52.20
CA PRO A 17 -20.74 15.38 -52.38
C PRO A 17 -21.03 16.31 -51.18
N VAL A 18 -20.31 17.42 -51.15
CA VAL A 18 -20.59 18.63 -50.36
C VAL A 18 -21.98 19.18 -50.68
N ARG A 19 -22.78 19.53 -49.66
CA ARG A 19 -23.91 20.46 -49.80
C ARG A 19 -23.78 21.61 -48.82
N ARG A 20 -23.59 22.80 -49.39
CA ARG A 20 -23.88 24.11 -48.80
C ARG A 20 -25.39 24.31 -48.75
N SER A 21 -25.90 24.87 -47.65
CA SER A 21 -27.15 25.65 -47.49
C SER A 21 -27.41 25.79 -45.99
N ALA A 22 -28.06 26.80 -45.43
CA ALA A 22 -28.31 28.20 -45.74
C ALA A 22 -28.85 28.77 -44.41
N LEU A 23 -28.51 30.02 -44.11
CA LEU A 23 -28.99 30.78 -42.94
C LEU A 23 -30.53 30.76 -42.84
N LEU A 24 -31.05 30.56 -41.63
CA LEU A 24 -32.31 31.15 -41.18
C LEU A 24 -32.13 31.62 -39.73
N LEU A 25 -31.99 32.94 -39.59
CA LEU A 25 -32.03 33.67 -38.33
C LEU A 25 -33.46 33.58 -37.76
N ALA A 26 -33.61 33.01 -36.56
CA ALA A 26 -34.78 33.22 -35.72
C ALA A 26 -34.30 33.92 -34.43
N MET A 27 -34.43 35.25 -34.40
CA MET A 27 -34.25 36.03 -33.17
C MET A 27 -35.45 35.78 -32.26
N VAL A 28 -35.26 34.94 -31.24
CA VAL A 28 -36.17 34.85 -30.10
C VAL A 28 -35.59 35.72 -28.98
N ALA A 29 -36.28 36.81 -28.67
CA ALA A 29 -35.94 37.68 -27.54
C ALA A 29 -36.19 36.93 -26.22
N LEU A 30 -35.12 36.51 -25.57
CA LEU A 30 -35.16 35.91 -24.23
C LEU A 30 -35.25 37.01 -23.16
N PRO A 31 -36.15 36.90 -22.16
CA PRO A 31 -36.13 37.79 -21.02
C PRO A 31 -34.84 37.56 -20.22
N ALA A 32 -34.06 38.63 -20.02
CA ALA A 32 -32.89 38.64 -19.17
C ALA A 32 -33.33 38.48 -17.70
N ALA A 33 -33.44 37.23 -17.24
CA ALA A 33 -33.56 36.93 -15.83
C ALA A 33 -32.23 37.29 -15.15
N LEU A 34 -32.24 38.30 -14.28
CA LEU A 34 -31.16 38.60 -13.35
C LEU A 34 -30.97 37.40 -12.40
N GLY A 35 -30.17 36.43 -12.82
CA GLY A 35 -29.71 35.34 -11.98
C GLY A 35 -28.69 35.88 -10.99
N VAL A 36 -29.09 36.04 -9.73
CA VAL A 36 -28.15 36.22 -8.63
C VAL A 36 -27.29 34.95 -8.59
N PRO A 37 -25.96 35.03 -8.77
CA PRO A 37 -25.11 33.85 -8.62
C PRO A 37 -25.20 33.42 -7.16
N LEU A 38 -25.87 32.30 -6.91
CA LEU A 38 -25.73 31.60 -5.64
C LEU A 38 -24.27 31.17 -5.57
N ALA A 39 -23.51 31.81 -4.67
CA ALA A 39 -22.14 31.41 -4.40
C ALA A 39 -22.19 29.94 -3.97
N THR A 40 -21.69 29.04 -4.83
CA THR A 40 -21.48 27.65 -4.46
C THR A 40 -20.52 27.67 -3.26
N PRO A 41 -20.88 27.08 -2.11
CA PRO A 41 -19.97 27.02 -0.98
C PRO A 41 -18.66 26.42 -1.45
N ALA A 42 -17.56 27.15 -1.21
CA ALA A 42 -16.23 26.65 -1.52
C ALA A 42 -16.04 25.34 -0.74
N ALA A 43 -15.85 24.23 -1.46
CA ALA A 43 -15.45 22.99 -0.83
C ALA A 43 -14.15 23.26 -0.06
N ALA A 44 -14.10 22.83 1.20
CA ALA A 44 -12.86 22.89 1.96
C ALA A 44 -11.77 22.13 1.20
N ALA A 45 -10.52 22.57 1.32
CA ALA A 45 -9.42 21.85 0.71
C ALA A 45 -9.23 20.49 1.42
N PRO A 46 -8.90 19.41 0.70
CA PRO A 46 -8.61 18.12 1.30
C PRO A 46 -7.41 18.22 2.24
N VAL A 47 -7.49 17.52 3.37
CA VAL A 47 -6.40 17.36 4.33
C VAL A 47 -5.74 16.01 4.11
N SER A 48 -4.41 15.98 4.01
CA SER A 48 -3.64 14.74 3.83
C SER A 48 -2.66 14.51 4.98
N VAL A 49 -2.58 13.27 5.44
CA VAL A 49 -1.61 12.79 6.44
C VAL A 49 -0.81 11.64 5.82
N THR A 50 0.52 11.72 5.89
CA THR A 50 1.40 10.69 5.33
C THR A 50 2.19 9.99 6.44
N PHE A 51 2.21 8.67 6.36
CA PHE A 51 2.93 7.75 7.24
C PHE A 51 4.11 7.15 6.49
N THR A 52 5.22 7.01 7.18
CA THR A 52 6.47 6.40 6.70
C THR A 52 6.66 5.02 7.34
N PRO A 53 7.66 4.21 6.96
CA PRO A 53 7.85 2.86 7.49
C PRO A 53 7.74 2.77 9.02
N GLY A 54 6.96 1.79 9.48
CA GLY A 54 6.63 1.61 10.89
C GLY A 54 5.31 0.86 11.09
N ALA A 55 5.22 0.11 12.19
CA ALA A 55 4.04 -0.67 12.56
C ALA A 55 3.14 0.08 13.56
N ASN A 56 1.85 -0.24 13.55
CA ASN A 56 0.85 0.20 14.53
C ASN A 56 0.76 1.72 14.74
N GLN A 57 0.87 2.52 13.68
CA GLN A 57 0.82 3.97 13.76
C GLN A 57 -0.65 4.43 13.84
N PRO A 58 -1.09 5.13 14.91
CA PRO A 58 -2.49 5.49 15.06
C PRO A 58 -2.87 6.69 14.17
N PHE A 59 -4.05 6.61 13.56
CA PHE A 59 -4.73 7.70 12.87
C PHE A 59 -6.08 7.95 13.54
N THR A 60 -6.24 9.11 14.19
CA THR A 60 -7.54 9.53 14.75
C THR A 60 -8.44 10.02 13.63
N VAL A 61 -9.57 9.34 13.42
CA VAL A 61 -10.56 9.75 12.43
C VAL A 61 -11.23 11.05 12.90
N PRO A 62 -11.17 12.14 12.13
CA PRO A 62 -11.83 13.38 12.51
C PRO A 62 -13.35 13.18 12.61
N SER A 63 -13.99 13.91 13.54
CA SER A 63 -15.43 13.81 13.74
C SER A 63 -16.20 14.14 12.46
N GLY A 64 -17.22 13.33 12.14
CA GLY A 64 -18.06 13.50 10.95
C GLY A 64 -17.48 12.92 9.66
N ILE A 65 -16.24 12.43 9.66
CA ILE A 65 -15.62 11.79 8.49
C ILE A 65 -16.07 10.32 8.41
N THR A 66 -16.72 9.99 7.30
CA THR A 66 -17.20 8.62 7.00
C THR A 66 -16.47 8.00 5.81
N GLN A 67 -15.71 8.77 5.04
CA GLN A 67 -14.90 8.31 3.92
C GLN A 67 -13.49 8.88 3.96
N LEU A 68 -12.53 8.04 3.60
CA LEU A 68 -11.12 8.38 3.45
C LEU A 68 -10.67 7.96 2.06
N THR A 69 -9.89 8.81 1.39
CA THR A 69 -9.11 8.40 0.22
C THR A 69 -7.73 7.98 0.71
N ILE A 70 -7.37 6.72 0.47
CA ILE A 70 -6.10 6.16 0.95
C ILE A 70 -5.26 5.74 -0.25
N THR A 71 -3.98 6.12 -0.24
CA THR A 71 -2.94 5.57 -1.11
C THR A 71 -1.92 4.85 -0.25
N ALA A 72 -1.73 3.55 -0.46
CA ALA A 72 -0.76 2.72 0.23
C ALA A 72 0.27 2.20 -0.78
N THR A 73 1.55 2.21 -0.41
CA THR A 73 2.66 1.71 -1.23
C THR A 73 3.47 0.70 -0.41
N GLY A 74 3.56 -0.54 -0.89
CA GLY A 74 4.41 -1.58 -0.31
C GLY A 74 5.87 -1.44 -0.74
N ALA A 75 6.79 -2.06 -0.01
CA ALA A 75 8.22 -2.00 -0.30
C ALA A 75 8.65 -3.00 -1.38
N ALA A 76 9.72 -2.67 -2.11
CA ALA A 76 10.41 -3.63 -2.95
C ALA A 76 11.13 -4.69 -2.08
N GLY A 77 11.30 -5.89 -2.64
CA GLY A 77 12.20 -6.87 -2.06
C GLY A 77 13.67 -6.47 -2.24
N GLN A 78 14.53 -7.08 -1.44
CA GLN A 78 15.97 -6.86 -1.52
C GLN A 78 16.59 -7.78 -2.59
N ASN A 79 17.74 -7.36 -3.12
CA ASN A 79 18.55 -8.19 -4.00
C ASN A 79 19.24 -9.29 -3.20
N GLY A 80 19.46 -10.45 -3.81
CA GLY A 80 20.38 -11.45 -3.27
C GLY A 80 21.83 -11.09 -3.60
N THR A 81 22.77 -11.47 -2.73
CA THR A 81 24.21 -11.32 -3.00
C THR A 81 24.58 -12.05 -4.29
N ASP A 82 25.22 -11.36 -5.25
CA ASP A 82 25.55 -11.87 -6.59
C ASP A 82 24.40 -12.61 -7.31
N GLY A 83 23.16 -12.32 -6.91
CA GLY A 83 21.99 -13.10 -7.21
C GLY A 83 20.94 -12.33 -8.00
N GLY A 84 19.68 -12.70 -7.79
CA GLY A 84 18.56 -12.04 -8.42
C GLY A 84 18.26 -10.67 -7.82
N VAL A 85 17.68 -9.79 -8.63
CA VAL A 85 17.08 -8.55 -8.13
C VAL A 85 15.82 -8.84 -7.33
N GLY A 86 15.54 -8.03 -6.31
CA GLY A 86 14.24 -8.06 -5.63
C GLY A 86 13.12 -7.58 -6.55
N GLY A 87 11.91 -8.08 -6.33
CA GLY A 87 10.71 -7.64 -7.04
C GLY A 87 10.17 -6.31 -6.50
N ASP A 88 9.41 -5.61 -7.33
CA ASP A 88 8.80 -4.34 -6.95
C ASP A 88 7.63 -4.52 -5.99
N GLY A 89 7.44 -3.53 -5.11
CA GLY A 89 6.20 -3.39 -4.34
C GLY A 89 5.04 -2.92 -5.22
N SER A 90 3.84 -2.82 -4.64
CA SER A 90 2.67 -2.25 -5.33
C SER A 90 2.19 -0.97 -4.66
N THR A 91 1.55 -0.09 -5.41
CA THR A 91 0.75 1.02 -4.90
C THR A 91 -0.73 0.73 -5.12
N VAL A 92 -1.55 0.94 -4.10
CA VAL A 92 -3.01 0.79 -4.11
C VAL A 92 -3.65 2.09 -3.67
N THR A 93 -4.59 2.60 -4.46
CA THR A 93 -5.37 3.80 -4.13
C THR A 93 -6.86 3.46 -4.14
N GLY A 94 -7.60 3.91 -3.13
CA GLY A 94 -9.04 3.72 -3.10
C GLY A 94 -9.74 4.51 -2.01
N THR A 95 -11.06 4.62 -2.16
CA THR A 95 -11.94 5.20 -1.15
C THR A 95 -12.37 4.11 -0.16
N VAL A 96 -12.18 4.38 1.12
CA VAL A 96 -12.51 3.48 2.22
C VAL A 96 -13.58 4.12 3.10
N ASN A 97 -14.67 3.39 3.32
CA ASN A 97 -15.67 3.79 4.31
C ASN A 97 -15.13 3.51 5.72
N VAL A 98 -15.22 4.49 6.61
CA VAL A 98 -14.90 4.32 8.03
C VAL A 98 -16.03 3.51 8.67
N PRO A 99 -15.74 2.36 9.28
CA PRO A 99 -16.77 1.60 9.99
C PRO A 99 -17.40 2.41 11.11
N SER A 100 -18.70 2.21 11.34
CA SER A 100 -19.43 2.96 12.38
C SER A 100 -18.82 2.74 13.76
N GLY A 101 -18.60 3.82 14.50
CA GLY A 101 -17.99 3.79 15.84
C GLY A 101 -16.47 3.70 15.84
N THR A 102 -15.81 3.61 14.67
CA THR A 102 -14.35 3.67 14.58
C THR A 102 -13.85 5.10 14.76
N THR A 103 -13.14 5.35 15.86
CA THR A 103 -12.47 6.63 16.15
C THR A 103 -10.98 6.60 15.79
N THR A 104 -10.40 5.41 15.67
CA THR A 104 -8.97 5.21 15.40
C THR A 104 -8.80 4.13 14.35
N LEU A 105 -7.99 4.42 13.33
CA LEU A 105 -7.44 3.44 12.41
C LEU A 105 -5.95 3.24 12.71
N TYR A 106 -5.42 2.08 12.34
CA TYR A 106 -4.02 1.74 12.55
C TYR A 106 -3.34 1.54 11.21
N VAL A 107 -2.22 2.23 11.02
CA VAL A 107 -1.43 2.23 9.79
C VAL A 107 -0.18 1.40 10.00
N ASN A 108 0.08 0.47 9.09
CA ASN A 108 1.30 -0.31 9.04
C ASN A 108 1.97 -0.03 7.70
N VAL A 109 3.26 0.28 7.71
CA VAL A 109 4.02 0.61 6.51
C VAL A 109 5.29 -0.22 6.51
N ASP A 110 5.52 -0.92 5.40
CA ASP A 110 6.66 -1.82 5.21
C ASP A 110 6.79 -2.88 6.32
N THR A 111 5.74 -3.67 6.52
CA THR A 111 5.69 -4.71 7.55
C THR A 111 5.46 -6.11 6.99
N GLY A 112 5.99 -7.13 7.67
CA GLY A 112 5.67 -8.54 7.40
C GLY A 112 6.45 -9.21 6.27
N GLY A 113 7.41 -8.53 5.64
CA GLY A 113 8.27 -9.12 4.60
C GLY A 113 8.98 -10.39 5.10
N GLY A 114 9.08 -11.40 4.24
CA GLY A 114 9.73 -12.67 4.57
C GLY A 114 11.24 -12.51 4.67
N ALA A 115 11.86 -13.14 5.67
CA ALA A 115 13.32 -13.18 5.77
C ALA A 115 13.94 -14.03 4.64
N ALA A 116 15.18 -13.71 4.27
CA ALA A 116 16.01 -14.62 3.50
C ALA A 116 16.33 -15.90 4.31
N GLY A 117 16.72 -16.98 3.61
CA GLY A 117 17.08 -18.22 4.28
C GLY A 117 18.48 -18.16 4.91
N GLY A 118 18.70 -17.55 6.07
CA GLY A 118 20.04 -17.28 6.63
C GLY A 118 21.14 -18.33 6.36
N SER A 119 22.20 -17.94 5.64
CA SER A 119 23.27 -18.78 5.11
C SER A 119 24.57 -17.96 4.94
N PHE A 120 25.63 -18.53 4.35
CA PHE A 120 26.86 -17.77 4.10
C PHE A 120 26.65 -16.73 2.98
N GLU A 121 26.04 -17.16 1.86
CA GLU A 121 25.55 -16.25 0.82
C GLU A 121 24.04 -16.08 0.98
N GLU A 122 23.62 -14.88 1.37
CA GLU A 122 22.22 -14.59 1.65
C GLU A 122 21.46 -14.15 0.40
N GLY A 123 20.26 -14.72 0.24
CA GLY A 123 19.24 -14.12 -0.60
C GLY A 123 18.76 -12.79 -0.01
N GLY A 124 17.98 -12.05 -0.78
CA GLY A 124 17.33 -10.84 -0.31
C GLY A 124 16.09 -11.15 0.53
N ALA A 125 15.82 -10.33 1.55
CA ALA A 125 14.54 -10.33 2.23
C ALA A 125 13.41 -9.83 1.29
N GLY A 126 12.18 -10.30 1.50
CA GLY A 126 11.01 -9.75 0.84
C GLY A 126 10.60 -8.40 1.42
N GLY A 127 10.00 -7.56 0.59
CA GLY A 127 9.47 -6.25 0.98
C GLY A 127 8.22 -6.37 1.84
N GLY A 128 8.06 -5.44 2.78
CA GLY A 128 6.88 -5.36 3.62
C GLY A 128 5.67 -4.76 2.90
N ALA A 129 4.48 -5.12 3.38
CA ALA A 129 3.22 -4.56 2.94
C ALA A 129 2.92 -3.25 3.68
N SER A 130 2.08 -2.43 3.04
CA SER A 130 1.50 -1.24 3.66
C SER A 130 -0.02 -1.34 3.67
N ASP A 131 -0.62 -1.11 4.83
CA ASP A 131 -2.06 -1.25 5.02
C ASP A 131 -2.64 -0.30 6.08
N VAL A 132 -3.95 -0.12 6.00
CA VAL A 132 -4.75 0.56 7.03
C VAL A 132 -5.79 -0.42 7.55
N ARG A 133 -5.90 -0.54 8.87
CA ARG A 133 -6.76 -1.53 9.54
C ARG A 133 -7.51 -0.98 10.74
N THR A 134 -8.53 -1.71 11.17
CA THR A 134 -9.44 -1.32 12.27
C THR A 134 -9.01 -1.80 13.65
N CYS A 135 -7.92 -2.57 13.76
CA CYS A 135 -7.39 -3.05 15.03
C CYS A 135 -5.91 -2.72 15.20
N ASP A 136 -5.53 -2.59 16.46
CA ASP A 136 -4.14 -2.44 16.89
C ASP A 136 -3.36 -3.71 16.55
N SER A 137 -2.31 -3.61 15.72
CA SER A 137 -1.54 -4.77 15.26
C SER A 137 -0.67 -5.41 16.34
N THR A 138 -0.52 -4.77 17.50
CA THR A 138 0.14 -5.36 18.67
C THR A 138 -0.84 -6.10 19.58
N SER A 139 -2.15 -5.93 19.36
CA SER A 139 -3.18 -6.66 20.09
C SER A 139 -3.24 -8.11 19.64
N ALA A 140 -3.28 -9.03 20.60
CA ALA A 140 -3.48 -10.45 20.35
C ALA A 140 -4.82 -10.77 19.66
N SER A 141 -5.80 -9.84 19.66
CA SER A 141 -7.09 -10.01 18.98
C SER A 141 -7.08 -9.56 17.51
N CYS A 142 -5.99 -8.94 17.04
CA CYS A 142 -5.90 -8.40 15.69
C CYS A 142 -5.42 -9.46 14.70
N PHE A 143 -6.31 -10.38 14.34
CA PHE A 143 -6.00 -11.48 13.42
C PHE A 143 -6.18 -11.08 11.96
N LEU A 144 -5.16 -11.33 11.14
CA LEU A 144 -5.27 -11.21 9.69
C LEU A 144 -5.79 -12.54 9.14
N THR A 145 -7.02 -12.54 8.64
CA THR A 145 -7.72 -13.77 8.23
C THR A 145 -7.64 -14.02 6.73
N GLY A 146 -7.34 -12.99 5.93
CA GLY A 146 -7.43 -13.07 4.47
C GLY A 146 -8.87 -13.25 3.97
N ASN A 147 -9.87 -13.00 4.82
CA ASN A 147 -11.29 -13.01 4.47
C ASN A 147 -11.85 -11.59 4.57
N THR A 148 -12.45 -11.08 3.50
CA THR A 148 -12.96 -9.70 3.44
C THR A 148 -14.00 -9.35 4.49
N ALA A 149 -14.70 -10.34 5.05
CA ALA A 149 -15.73 -10.14 6.07
C ALA A 149 -15.18 -10.06 7.50
N THR A 150 -14.00 -10.64 7.77
CA THR A 150 -13.44 -10.73 9.13
C THR A 150 -12.03 -10.16 9.27
N ASP A 151 -11.32 -9.94 8.16
CA ASP A 151 -10.00 -9.34 8.19
C ASP A 151 -10.11 -7.84 8.49
N PRO A 152 -9.34 -7.31 9.45
CA PRO A 152 -9.41 -5.91 9.87
C PRO A 152 -8.84 -4.93 8.85
N ARG A 153 -8.07 -5.40 7.85
CA ARG A 153 -7.41 -4.53 6.87
C ARG A 153 -8.42 -4.01 5.85
N LEU A 154 -8.47 -2.69 5.70
CA LEU A 154 -9.38 -1.98 4.82
C LEU A 154 -8.79 -1.74 3.42
N ILE A 155 -7.47 -1.78 3.30
CA ILE A 155 -6.70 -1.63 2.06
C ILE A 155 -5.31 -2.21 2.31
N VAL A 156 -4.73 -2.92 1.33
CA VAL A 156 -3.39 -3.50 1.45
C VAL A 156 -2.66 -3.34 0.12
N ALA A 157 -1.47 -2.76 0.17
CA ALA A 157 -0.51 -2.76 -0.91
C ALA A 157 0.61 -3.76 -0.60
N GLY A 158 0.78 -4.76 -1.47
CA GLY A 158 1.76 -5.82 -1.28
C GLY A 158 3.20 -5.35 -1.48
N GLY A 159 4.13 -6.03 -0.82
CA GLY A 159 5.57 -5.90 -1.04
C GLY A 159 6.09 -6.96 -2.02
N GLY A 160 7.20 -6.65 -2.69
CA GLY A 160 7.84 -7.55 -3.64
C GLY A 160 8.64 -8.66 -2.96
N GLY A 161 8.88 -9.77 -3.66
CA GLY A 161 9.75 -10.85 -3.18
C GLY A 161 11.23 -10.46 -3.23
N GLY A 162 12.07 -11.05 -2.38
CA GLY A 162 13.51 -10.90 -2.44
C GLY A 162 14.16 -11.82 -3.49
N GLY A 163 15.32 -11.44 -4.01
CA GLY A 163 16.09 -12.28 -4.93
C GLY A 163 16.79 -13.44 -4.23
N GLY A 164 17.00 -14.56 -4.93
CA GLY A 164 17.84 -15.67 -4.44
C GLY A 164 19.33 -15.34 -4.54
N ALA A 165 20.16 -16.00 -3.73
CA ALA A 165 21.61 -15.79 -3.71
C ALA A 165 22.33 -16.31 -4.98
N GLY A 166 23.49 -15.73 -5.24
CA GLY A 166 24.53 -16.18 -6.17
C GLY A 166 25.91 -16.17 -5.49
N PHE A 167 26.97 -16.23 -6.28
CA PHE A 167 28.37 -16.10 -5.81
C PHE A 167 29.29 -15.89 -7.01
N ASP A 168 30.30 -15.01 -6.94
CA ASP A 168 31.34 -14.88 -7.99
C ASP A 168 32.28 -16.10 -8.03
N PRO A 169 32.44 -16.84 -9.15
CA PRO A 169 32.16 -16.46 -10.54
C PRO A 169 30.87 -17.03 -11.16
N TYR A 170 29.94 -17.49 -10.35
CA TYR A 170 28.65 -18.07 -10.75
C TYR A 170 27.45 -17.23 -10.26
N PRO A 171 27.24 -16.01 -10.80
CA PRO A 171 26.10 -15.19 -10.41
C PRO A 171 24.79 -15.90 -10.70
N ASN A 172 23.70 -15.51 -10.02
CA ASN A 172 22.36 -16.09 -10.18
C ASN A 172 21.28 -15.05 -10.51
N PRO A 173 21.41 -14.31 -11.62
CA PRO A 173 20.50 -13.21 -11.95
C PRO A 173 19.07 -13.67 -12.24
N GLU A 174 18.86 -14.95 -12.58
CA GLU A 174 17.53 -15.50 -12.87
C GLU A 174 16.66 -15.71 -11.62
N ALA A 175 17.27 -15.72 -10.43
CA ALA A 175 16.55 -15.90 -9.17
C ALA A 175 15.87 -14.61 -8.69
N ILE A 176 15.19 -13.89 -9.58
CA ILE A 176 14.53 -12.63 -9.28
C ILE A 176 13.39 -12.80 -8.27
N GLY A 177 13.14 -11.78 -7.46
CA GLY A 177 11.93 -11.70 -6.66
C GLY A 177 10.70 -11.42 -7.52
N GLY A 178 9.54 -11.94 -7.12
CA GLY A 178 8.27 -11.64 -7.79
C GLY A 178 7.70 -10.29 -7.38
N ASP A 179 7.21 -9.52 -8.34
CA ASP A 179 6.52 -8.25 -8.07
C ASP A 179 5.20 -8.45 -7.31
N ALA A 180 4.85 -7.49 -6.48
CA ALA A 180 3.52 -7.42 -5.86
C ALA A 180 2.45 -7.01 -6.88
N GLY A 181 1.18 -7.34 -6.59
CA GLY A 181 0.06 -6.95 -7.43
C GLY A 181 -1.28 -7.45 -6.91
N VAL A 182 -2.38 -7.30 -7.67
CA VAL A 182 -3.67 -7.95 -7.30
C VAL A 182 -3.49 -9.45 -7.10
N THR A 183 -2.65 -10.05 -7.91
CA THR A 183 -1.99 -11.31 -7.62
C THR A 183 -0.50 -11.03 -7.71
N GLY A 184 0.25 -11.43 -6.68
CA GLY A 184 1.69 -11.33 -6.71
C GLY A 184 2.28 -12.28 -7.74
N GLN A 185 3.44 -11.94 -8.27
CA GLN A 185 4.15 -12.80 -9.21
C GLN A 185 4.98 -13.86 -8.47
N THR A 186 5.18 -14.98 -9.14
CA THR A 186 6.11 -16.03 -8.69
C THR A 186 7.55 -15.54 -8.85
N GLY A 187 8.42 -15.89 -7.90
CA GLY A 187 9.86 -15.62 -8.01
C GLY A 187 10.52 -16.46 -9.12
N GLY A 188 11.66 -15.98 -9.61
CA GLY A 188 12.45 -16.66 -10.63
C GLY A 188 13.22 -17.87 -10.10
N SER A 189 13.58 -18.77 -11.02
CA SER A 189 14.37 -19.98 -10.75
C SER A 189 15.14 -20.42 -11.99
N ARG A 190 16.14 -21.29 -11.80
CA ARG A 190 16.90 -21.95 -12.87
C ARG A 190 16.39 -23.38 -13.15
N PRO A 191 16.81 -24.00 -14.27
CA PRO A 191 16.50 -25.40 -14.54
C PRO A 191 17.20 -26.35 -13.55
N ASN A 192 16.45 -27.23 -12.88
CA ASN A 192 16.97 -28.17 -11.85
C ASN A 192 17.45 -27.50 -10.55
N SER A 193 16.93 -26.32 -10.25
CA SER A 193 17.38 -25.46 -9.14
C SER A 193 16.36 -25.42 -7.99
N GLY A 194 16.63 -24.59 -6.98
CA GLY A 194 15.62 -24.20 -6.01
C GLY A 194 14.50 -23.48 -6.75
N GLY A 195 13.26 -23.92 -6.56
CA GLY A 195 12.08 -23.32 -7.17
C GLY A 195 11.83 -21.92 -6.62
N GLY A 196 11.31 -21.03 -7.45
CA GLY A 196 10.82 -19.73 -7.01
C GLY A 196 9.62 -19.88 -6.08
N GLY A 197 9.48 -18.96 -5.13
CA GLY A 197 8.30 -18.86 -4.28
C GLY A 197 7.09 -18.41 -5.09
N GLY A 198 5.92 -19.04 -4.87
CA GLY A 198 4.68 -18.62 -5.51
C GLY A 198 4.24 -17.24 -5.03
N GLY A 199 3.60 -16.45 -5.90
CA GLY A 199 2.99 -15.19 -5.49
C GLY A 199 1.72 -15.38 -4.67
N GLY A 200 1.42 -14.42 -3.79
CA GLY A 200 0.15 -14.38 -3.06
C GLY A 200 -1.03 -14.11 -4.00
N THR A 201 -2.19 -14.70 -3.73
CA THR A 201 -3.43 -14.45 -4.49
C THR A 201 -4.45 -13.69 -3.63
N GLN A 202 -5.67 -13.48 -4.15
CA GLN A 202 -6.76 -12.89 -3.37
C GLN A 202 -7.37 -13.82 -2.32
N THR A 203 -7.06 -15.11 -2.39
CA THR A 203 -7.71 -16.15 -1.55
C THR A 203 -6.72 -17.09 -0.89
N THR A 204 -5.45 -17.13 -1.33
CA THR A 204 -4.45 -18.06 -0.82
C THR A 204 -3.07 -17.40 -0.75
N PRO A 205 -2.25 -17.77 0.25
CA PRO A 205 -0.84 -17.41 0.24
C PRO A 205 -0.07 -18.13 -0.86
N GLY A 206 1.08 -17.54 -1.21
CA GLY A 206 2.03 -18.14 -2.11
C GLY A 206 2.70 -19.35 -1.49
N ALA A 207 2.84 -20.43 -2.27
CA ALA A 207 3.57 -21.63 -1.84
C ALA A 207 5.08 -21.34 -1.73
N GLY A 208 5.74 -21.95 -0.76
CA GLY A 208 7.21 -21.93 -0.69
C GLY A 208 7.83 -22.68 -1.86
N GLY A 209 8.96 -22.19 -2.35
CA GLY A 209 9.76 -22.83 -3.39
C GLY A 209 10.39 -24.13 -2.91
N ALA A 210 10.38 -25.14 -3.80
CA ALA A 210 11.09 -26.40 -3.57
C ALA A 210 12.59 -26.15 -3.47
N ALA A 211 13.31 -26.84 -2.60
CA ALA A 211 14.77 -26.75 -2.58
C ALA A 211 15.41 -27.48 -3.77
N CYS A 212 16.70 -27.20 -4.03
CA CYS A 212 17.48 -27.98 -5.00
C CYS A 212 17.44 -29.49 -4.67
N PRO A 213 17.42 -30.36 -5.69
CA PRO A 213 17.60 -31.79 -5.51
C PRO A 213 19.06 -32.10 -5.14
N ALA A 214 19.41 -32.21 -3.86
CA ALA A 214 20.72 -32.67 -3.41
C ALA A 214 20.76 -33.35 -2.02
N THR A 215 21.84 -34.11 -1.77
CA THR A 215 22.02 -35.21 -0.80
C THR A 215 22.05 -34.84 0.69
N GLY A 216 21.88 -33.58 1.06
CA GLY A 216 22.10 -33.06 2.44
C GLY A 216 20.86 -32.79 3.30
N GLY A 217 19.64 -33.00 2.77
CA GLY A 217 18.40 -32.73 3.50
C GLY A 217 17.98 -31.26 3.40
N PRO A 218 17.09 -30.88 2.46
CA PRO A 218 16.72 -29.50 2.25
C PRO A 218 15.84 -28.95 3.40
N VAL A 219 16.08 -27.69 3.80
CA VAL A 219 15.06 -26.89 4.49
C VAL A 219 14.23 -26.20 3.41
N PRO A 220 13.02 -26.69 3.11
CA PRO A 220 12.15 -26.05 2.13
C PRO A 220 11.84 -24.62 2.56
N ALA A 221 11.62 -23.75 1.58
CA ALA A 221 11.09 -22.43 1.86
C ALA A 221 9.69 -22.55 2.48
N THR A 222 9.29 -21.56 3.26
CA THR A 222 7.94 -21.55 3.85
C THR A 222 6.96 -20.83 2.93
N PRO A 223 5.69 -21.25 2.92
CA PRO A 223 4.63 -20.46 2.27
C PRO A 223 4.45 -19.12 2.98
N GLY A 224 3.86 -18.16 2.28
CA GLY A 224 3.37 -16.94 2.91
C GLY A 224 2.17 -17.21 3.82
N SER A 225 1.65 -16.15 4.43
CA SER A 225 0.42 -16.15 5.21
C SER A 225 -0.34 -14.83 5.00
N PRO A 226 -1.57 -14.67 5.52
CA PRO A 226 -2.21 -13.36 5.52
C PRO A 226 -1.34 -12.31 6.22
N GLY A 227 -0.91 -11.29 5.49
CA GLY A 227 -0.09 -10.20 6.04
C GLY A 227 1.42 -10.44 6.06
N SER A 228 1.91 -11.66 5.85
CA SER A 228 3.35 -11.95 5.94
C SER A 228 3.85 -12.79 4.78
N GLY A 229 5.06 -12.47 4.32
CA GLY A 229 5.78 -13.28 3.34
C GLY A 229 6.41 -14.52 3.94
N GLY A 230 6.64 -15.54 3.10
CA GLY A 230 7.33 -16.76 3.48
C GLY A 230 8.84 -16.56 3.60
N THR A 231 9.49 -17.30 4.49
CA THR A 231 10.95 -17.32 4.63
C THR A 231 11.60 -18.11 3.50
N GLY A 232 12.70 -17.60 2.95
CA GLY A 232 13.53 -18.33 2.00
C GLY A 232 14.07 -19.65 2.56
N GLY A 233 14.21 -20.65 1.70
CA GLY A 233 14.74 -21.97 2.05
C GLY A 233 16.26 -21.98 2.20
N LYS A 234 16.76 -22.95 2.96
CA LYS A 234 18.19 -23.24 3.12
C LYS A 234 18.49 -24.60 2.51
N GLY A 235 19.32 -24.66 1.48
CA GLY A 235 19.52 -25.90 0.70
C GLY A 235 20.46 -26.94 1.34
N GLY A 236 20.74 -26.86 2.64
CA GLY A 236 21.76 -27.70 3.29
C GLY A 236 23.22 -27.28 3.00
N GLY A 237 23.46 -26.36 2.07
CA GLY A 237 24.75 -25.70 1.82
C GLY A 237 24.69 -24.17 1.97
N PRO A 238 25.66 -23.42 1.42
CA PRO A 238 25.88 -22.01 1.76
C PRO A 238 24.92 -21.01 1.10
N PHE A 239 24.01 -21.45 0.22
CA PHE A 239 23.19 -20.55 -0.62
C PHE A 239 21.70 -20.62 -0.28
N SER A 240 21.07 -19.46 -0.14
CA SER A 240 19.66 -19.36 0.23
C SER A 240 18.77 -18.71 -0.80
N GLY A 241 17.49 -19.09 -0.74
CA GLY A 241 16.45 -18.44 -1.50
C GLY A 241 16.00 -17.11 -0.88
N GLY A 242 15.39 -16.28 -1.73
CA GLY A 242 14.84 -15.00 -1.30
C GLY A 242 13.59 -15.13 -0.45
N GLY A 243 13.34 -14.17 0.42
CA GLY A 243 12.10 -14.08 1.21
C GLY A 243 10.90 -13.67 0.34
N GLY A 244 9.70 -14.14 0.66
CA GLY A 244 8.47 -13.70 0.00
C GLY A 244 8.05 -12.30 0.44
N GLY A 245 7.38 -11.56 -0.44
CA GLY A 245 6.80 -10.27 -0.13
C GLY A 245 5.52 -10.38 0.70
N ALA A 246 5.29 -9.45 1.62
CA ALA A 246 4.04 -9.40 2.40
C ALA A 246 2.87 -8.87 1.58
N GLY A 247 1.63 -9.13 2.01
CA GLY A 247 0.46 -8.60 1.33
C GLY A 247 -0.85 -9.00 1.97
N TRP A 248 -1.95 -8.82 1.24
CA TRP A 248 -3.26 -9.36 1.61
C TRP A 248 -3.12 -10.85 1.95
N PHE A 249 -2.50 -11.57 1.02
CA PHE A 249 -1.74 -12.77 1.29
C PHE A 249 -0.29 -12.56 0.84
N GLY A 250 0.68 -12.96 1.65
CA GLY A 250 2.08 -12.89 1.27
C GLY A 250 2.46 -13.97 0.24
N GLY A 251 3.53 -13.68 -0.51
CA GLY A 251 4.19 -14.64 -1.37
C GLY A 251 5.02 -15.64 -0.56
N GLY A 252 5.29 -16.81 -1.14
CA GLY A 252 6.18 -17.80 -0.54
C GLY A 252 7.65 -17.45 -0.69
N GLY A 253 8.51 -17.98 0.19
CA GLY A 253 9.96 -17.86 0.02
C GLY A 253 10.47 -18.70 -1.15
N GLY A 254 11.61 -18.34 -1.72
CA GLY A 254 12.30 -19.13 -2.74
C GLY A 254 13.10 -20.29 -2.13
N GLY A 255 13.24 -21.39 -2.87
CA GLY A 255 13.97 -22.57 -2.41
C GLY A 255 15.48 -22.35 -2.32
N GLY A 256 16.13 -22.94 -1.33
CA GLY A 256 17.59 -22.88 -1.16
C GLY A 256 18.32 -23.98 -1.93
N CYS A 257 19.65 -23.84 -2.07
CA CYS A 257 20.51 -24.81 -2.74
C CYS A 257 21.84 -25.04 -2.02
N ASP A 258 22.40 -26.24 -2.16
CA ASP A 258 23.72 -26.58 -1.62
C ASP A 258 24.87 -26.19 -2.55
N SER A 259 24.57 -25.97 -3.83
CA SER A 259 25.52 -25.68 -4.88
C SER A 259 24.94 -24.69 -5.89
N ILE A 260 25.83 -23.92 -6.51
CA ILE A 260 25.54 -23.06 -7.66
C ILE A 260 26.46 -23.46 -8.79
N SER A 261 25.92 -23.54 -10.00
CA SER A 261 26.70 -23.76 -11.22
C SER A 261 26.13 -22.90 -12.34
N ALA A 262 27.00 -22.50 -13.28
CA ALA A 262 26.61 -21.64 -14.39
C ALA A 262 25.37 -22.18 -15.12
N GLY A 263 24.28 -21.41 -15.10
CA GLY A 263 23.05 -21.65 -15.85
C GLY A 263 22.21 -22.86 -15.43
N THR A 264 22.58 -23.61 -14.38
CA THR A 264 21.88 -24.85 -14.00
C THR A 264 21.47 -24.85 -12.54
N TYR A 265 22.40 -24.83 -11.58
CA TYR A 265 22.07 -24.87 -10.15
C TYR A 265 22.04 -23.46 -9.53
N GLY A 266 21.13 -23.26 -8.58
CA GLY A 266 20.99 -22.00 -7.84
C GLY A 266 19.71 -21.92 -7.02
N PRO A 267 19.70 -21.16 -5.91
CA PRO A 267 18.47 -20.91 -5.17
C PRO A 267 17.45 -20.11 -6.00
N GLY A 268 16.19 -20.14 -5.58
CA GLY A 268 15.10 -19.37 -6.19
C GLY A 268 14.82 -18.05 -5.50
N GLY A 269 14.19 -17.11 -6.22
CA GLY A 269 13.66 -15.88 -5.63
C GLY A 269 12.33 -16.09 -4.90
N GLY A 270 11.97 -15.19 -4.00
CA GLY A 270 10.68 -15.20 -3.30
C GLY A 270 9.55 -14.65 -4.18
N GLY A 271 8.31 -15.07 -3.93
CA GLY A 271 7.13 -14.53 -4.61
C GLY A 271 6.66 -13.21 -4.02
N GLY A 272 5.99 -12.38 -4.81
CA GLY A 272 5.40 -11.11 -4.37
C GLY A 272 4.09 -11.30 -3.59
N GLY A 273 3.73 -10.33 -2.75
CA GLY A 273 2.45 -10.32 -2.03
C GLY A 273 1.28 -9.80 -2.86
N SER A 274 0.06 -10.17 -2.48
CA SER A 274 -1.18 -9.68 -3.13
C SER A 274 -1.71 -8.37 -2.53
N ASN A 275 -2.50 -7.64 -3.32
CA ASN A 275 -3.17 -6.40 -2.93
C ASN A 275 -4.60 -6.65 -2.46
N ARG A 276 -5.06 -5.89 -1.45
CA ARG A 276 -6.50 -5.71 -1.19
C ARG A 276 -6.92 -4.33 -1.67
N VAL A 277 -7.56 -4.30 -2.83
CA VAL A 277 -8.05 -3.07 -3.46
C VAL A 277 -9.52 -2.83 -3.04
N PRO A 278 -9.86 -1.68 -2.42
CA PRO A 278 -11.26 -1.32 -2.16
C PRO A 278 -12.07 -1.25 -3.46
N ALA A 279 -13.40 -1.41 -3.34
CA ALA A 279 -14.28 -1.31 -4.51
C ALA A 279 -14.12 0.05 -5.22
N GLY A 280 -13.89 0.02 -6.53
CA GLY A 280 -13.63 1.22 -7.34
C GLY A 280 -12.22 1.79 -7.22
N GLY A 281 -11.34 1.18 -6.42
CA GLY A 281 -9.93 1.54 -6.32
C GLY A 281 -9.08 1.02 -7.48
N THR A 282 -7.80 1.40 -7.47
CA THR A 282 -6.79 1.04 -8.47
C THR A 282 -5.54 0.50 -7.81
N SER A 283 -4.76 -0.29 -8.55
CA SER A 283 -3.41 -0.70 -8.13
C SER A 283 -2.43 -0.73 -9.30
N GLY A 284 -1.15 -0.55 -9.01
CA GLY A 284 -0.05 -0.66 -9.98
C GLY A 284 1.29 -0.90 -9.29
N THR A 285 2.36 -0.99 -10.07
CA THR A 285 3.73 -1.08 -9.54
C THR A 285 4.08 0.16 -8.73
N ALA A 286 4.80 0.00 -7.62
CA ALA A 286 5.28 1.10 -6.80
C ALA A 286 6.33 1.93 -7.56
N THR A 287 6.24 3.26 -7.46
CA THR A 287 7.22 4.19 -8.07
C THR A 287 8.03 4.96 -7.03
N GLY A 288 7.96 4.57 -5.76
CA GLY A 288 8.55 5.30 -4.65
C GLY A 288 8.60 4.47 -3.36
N PRO A 289 9.10 5.05 -2.26
CA PRO A 289 9.26 4.34 -1.00
C PRO A 289 7.91 3.92 -0.40
N ALA A 290 7.95 2.87 0.41
CA ALA A 290 6.79 2.42 1.15
C ALA A 290 6.22 3.56 2.03
N SER A 291 4.92 3.76 1.92
CA SER A 291 4.21 4.87 2.57
C SER A 291 2.71 4.60 2.58
N VAL A 292 2.00 5.32 3.45
CA VAL A 292 0.54 5.42 3.41
C VAL A 292 0.13 6.88 3.52
N THR A 293 -0.66 7.37 2.58
CA THR A 293 -1.27 8.70 2.63
C THR A 293 -2.77 8.57 2.78
N ILE A 294 -3.32 9.18 3.84
CA ILE A 294 -4.76 9.25 4.12
C ILE A 294 -5.22 10.68 3.84
N THR A 295 -6.22 10.84 2.99
CA THR A 295 -6.81 12.13 2.61
C THR A 295 -8.30 12.16 2.92
N TYR A 296 -8.78 13.28 3.45
CA TYR A 296 -10.19 13.49 3.78
C TYR A 296 -10.60 14.95 3.60
N GLU A 297 -11.88 15.17 3.30
CA GLU A 297 -12.47 16.50 3.22
C GLU A 297 -12.92 16.93 4.61
N GLN A 298 -12.34 17.99 5.16
CA GLN A 298 -12.83 18.53 6.42
C GLN A 298 -14.19 19.18 6.16
N THR A 299 -15.25 18.72 6.83
CA THR A 299 -16.53 19.43 6.82
C THR A 299 -16.27 20.83 7.35
N GLY A 300 -16.47 21.83 6.49
CA GLY A 300 -16.05 23.20 6.74
C GLY A 300 -16.42 23.65 8.15
N GLY A 301 -15.41 23.83 8.99
CA GLY A 301 -15.55 24.76 10.10
C GLY A 301 -15.86 26.11 9.48
N ASN A 302 -16.95 26.75 9.88
CA ASN A 302 -17.23 28.12 9.49
C ASN A 302 -15.98 28.96 9.78
N ASN A 303 -15.19 29.26 8.75
CA ASN A 303 -14.20 30.33 8.84
C ASN A 303 -14.99 31.61 9.08
N GLY A 304 -14.73 32.23 10.22
CA GLY A 304 -15.49 33.36 10.74
C GLY A 304 -15.68 34.47 9.71
N GLY A 305 -16.92 34.63 9.25
CA GLY A 305 -17.49 35.90 8.83
C GLY A 305 -18.66 36.17 9.75
N GLY A 306 -18.49 37.10 10.70
CA GLY A 306 -19.40 37.28 11.83
C GLY A 306 -20.81 37.71 11.45
N ASN A 307 -21.80 37.31 12.26
CA ASN A 307 -22.59 38.23 13.08
C ASN A 307 -23.49 37.43 14.05
N GLY A 308 -23.44 37.75 15.34
CA GLY A 308 -24.54 37.58 16.30
C GLY A 308 -24.98 36.16 16.72
N GLY A 309 -24.63 35.78 17.95
CA GLY A 309 -25.54 35.04 18.84
C GLY A 309 -25.84 33.58 18.49
N GLY A 310 -24.88 32.68 18.74
CA GLY A 310 -25.14 31.25 18.74
C GLY A 310 -24.01 30.51 19.43
N THR A 311 -24.35 29.59 20.31
CA THR A 311 -23.44 28.75 21.10
C THR A 311 -22.56 27.88 20.20
N GLY A 312 -21.48 28.44 19.69
CA GLY A 312 -20.45 27.74 18.94
C GLY A 312 -19.57 26.94 19.90
N SER A 313 -19.65 25.62 19.80
CA SER A 313 -18.70 24.70 20.42
C SER A 313 -17.28 25.10 20.00
N ILE A 314 -16.44 25.44 20.99
CA ILE A 314 -15.01 25.62 20.78
C ILE A 314 -14.46 24.23 20.44
N LEU A 315 -14.28 23.95 19.15
CA LEU A 315 -13.61 22.74 18.69
C LEU A 315 -12.20 22.70 19.31
N PRO A 316 -11.75 21.55 19.84
CA PRO A 316 -10.38 21.43 20.33
C PRO A 316 -9.41 21.56 19.15
N ILE A 317 -8.59 22.60 19.17
CA ILE A 317 -7.40 22.69 18.30
C ILE A 317 -6.48 21.55 18.73
N ASN A 318 -6.25 20.58 17.86
CA ASN A 318 -5.32 19.50 18.11
C ASN A 318 -3.88 20.05 17.91
N LEU A 319 -3.21 20.41 19.02
CA LEU A 319 -1.82 20.88 19.06
C LEU A 319 -0.79 19.72 19.16
N SER A 320 -1.17 18.49 18.82
CA SER A 320 -0.25 17.34 18.82
C SER A 320 0.82 17.54 17.74
N GLY A 321 1.94 18.15 18.15
CA GLY A 321 3.11 18.40 17.30
C GLY A 321 3.85 19.71 17.53
N ILE A 322 3.28 20.69 18.26
CA ILE A 322 3.89 22.05 18.38
C ILE A 322 4.26 22.47 19.82
N LEU A 323 3.87 21.74 20.88
CA LEU A 323 4.21 22.15 22.25
C LEU A 323 4.95 21.06 23.03
N THR A 324 6.26 21.26 23.21
CA THR A 324 7.03 20.61 24.26
C THR A 324 6.56 21.10 25.64
N ALA A 325 6.01 20.17 26.41
CA ALA A 325 5.97 20.08 27.88
C ALA A 325 5.92 21.39 28.69
N PHE A 326 4.76 22.05 28.74
CA PHE A 326 4.32 22.75 29.97
C PHE A 326 2.83 22.51 30.17
N ASN A 327 2.50 21.45 30.91
CA ASN A 327 1.14 21.07 31.21
C ASN A 327 0.66 21.85 32.45
N ASN A 328 0.11 23.05 32.25
CA ASN A 328 -0.70 23.73 33.27
C ASN A 328 -1.67 24.73 32.62
N ILE A 329 -2.67 24.22 31.91
CA ILE A 329 -3.88 25.00 31.61
C ILE A 329 -4.99 24.45 32.50
N SER A 330 -5.13 25.06 33.68
CA SER A 330 -6.38 24.99 34.44
C SER A 330 -7.47 25.66 33.60
N THR A 331 -8.48 24.90 33.19
CA THR A 331 -9.66 25.44 32.51
C THR A 331 -10.50 26.24 33.51
N ASN A 332 -10.24 27.55 33.56
CA ASN A 332 -11.01 28.49 34.36
C ASN A 332 -12.35 28.80 33.66
N ASN A 333 -13.39 28.03 33.97
CA ASN A 333 -14.76 28.33 33.56
C ASN A 333 -15.34 29.45 34.43
N ASN A 334 -14.97 30.70 34.16
CA ASN A 334 -15.69 31.84 34.72
C ASN A 334 -15.74 33.04 33.77
N ILE A 335 -16.50 32.90 32.68
CA ILE A 335 -16.97 34.06 31.91
C ILE A 335 -18.49 34.02 31.92
N LYS A 336 -19.08 34.61 32.97
CA LYS A 336 -20.34 35.39 32.97
C LYS A 336 -20.83 35.73 34.38
N SER A 337 -20.00 36.39 35.20
CA SER A 337 -20.54 37.09 36.39
C SER A 337 -19.74 38.35 36.69
N PRO A 338 -20.34 39.55 36.66
CA PRO A 338 -19.68 40.76 37.13
C PRO A 338 -19.53 40.66 38.66
N GLY A 339 -18.30 40.51 39.16
CA GLY A 339 -18.00 40.56 40.60
C GLY A 339 -17.12 39.47 41.21
N ALA A 340 -16.56 38.52 40.44
CA ALA A 340 -15.69 37.48 41.00
C ALA A 340 -14.23 37.98 41.15
N ALA A 341 -13.77 38.18 42.40
CA ALA A 341 -12.35 38.38 42.71
C ALA A 341 -11.62 37.03 42.76
N ASN A 342 -10.41 36.98 42.18
CA ASN A 342 -9.57 35.78 42.08
C ASN A 342 -8.44 35.83 43.13
N THR A 343 -8.48 34.94 44.13
CA THR A 343 -7.34 34.65 45.00
C THR A 343 -6.83 33.24 44.70
N THR A 344 -5.82 33.14 43.83
CA THR A 344 -5.07 31.89 43.67
C THR A 344 -3.68 32.05 44.28
N THR A 345 -3.44 31.42 45.43
CA THR A 345 -2.12 31.29 46.03
C THR A 345 -1.39 30.15 45.35
N GLN A 346 -0.36 30.43 44.56
CA GLN A 346 0.51 29.39 44.00
C GLN A 346 1.68 29.15 44.94
N ASN A 347 1.74 27.97 45.55
CA ASN A 347 2.86 27.56 46.39
C ASN A 347 3.89 26.83 45.52
N LEU A 348 5.00 27.50 45.20
CA LEU A 348 6.10 26.94 44.42
C LEU A 348 7.08 26.24 45.37
N GLY A 349 6.92 24.94 45.54
CA GLY A 349 7.94 24.09 46.17
C GLY A 349 9.13 23.92 45.22
N LEU A 350 10.19 24.69 45.41
CA LEU A 350 11.48 24.47 44.75
C LEU A 350 12.22 23.35 45.50
N ASN A 351 12.19 22.12 44.98
CA ASN A 351 13.18 21.13 45.37
C ASN A 351 14.50 21.46 44.64
N LYS A 352 15.51 21.83 45.42
CA LYS A 352 16.91 22.00 44.98
C LYS A 352 17.58 20.60 44.83
N PRO A 353 18.69 20.52 44.06
CA PRO A 353 19.07 19.37 43.22
C PRO A 353 19.35 18.08 43.96
#